data_AF-A0A7J0FVJ9-F1
#
_entry.id   AF-A0A7J0FVJ9-F1
#
_cell.length_a   1.000
_cell.length_b   1.000
_cell.length_c   1.000
_cell.angle_alpha   90.00
_cell.angle_beta   90.00
_cell.angle_gamma   90.00
#
_symmetry.space_group_name_H-M   'P 1'
#
loop_
_entity.id
_entity.type
_entity.pdbx_description
1 polymer ?
#
loop_
_entity_poly.entity_id
_entity_poly.type
_entity_poly.pdbx_seq_one_letter_code
_entity_poly.pdbx_strand_id
1 'polypeptide(L)'
;MPCIRICATDLHPAYSYKCQPVYNNGFEELRKIWEEWDLRIMVLFILFAQVYLHFFGRRRRKSMARVLVNVNVWLLYLFSDLLATIALGKLSKVNEDPTKPKGGSGFHGLPDTNKTMPQIPGGLNETNKTIPHILRGLWAPVILFCLGGPDTLTVLRLEENHLWVRHLIGLFTQGLRTVYVLIVTWNPNGLSVLALLLLIPGIIKYGERVWVIRSRSGGKYQGFIKLDETTIDETSNSASQSNAKLVLQAYYCFQILNPHIDDYECNRKSLKSLIERFSKSVDENLAKGDTDIENSFRLIEIELGLIYDMLFSKVGTVFTVWGSILRSISFSCLVSVLVSFILIGRPPGHLKGDFPITIILLVGAIFLEIAGILVQLVSDWVFVWACKYPGRLANLVLRAHEFLIPKRKRWSGFMGTIQFFELLRGI
;
A
#
# COMPACT_ATOMS: atom_id res chain seq x y z
N MET A 1 25.38 -24.29 -31.30
CA MET A 1 26.58 -23.81 -32.02
C MET A 1 27.80 -24.36 -31.31
N PRO A 2 28.72 -25.09 -31.98
CA PRO A 2 29.87 -25.67 -31.31
C PRO A 2 30.97 -24.61 -31.10
N CYS A 3 31.60 -24.62 -29.92
CA CYS A 3 32.77 -23.80 -29.62
C CYS A 3 33.98 -24.31 -30.41
N ILE A 4 34.50 -23.49 -31.34
CA ILE A 4 35.78 -23.75 -32.00
C ILE A 4 36.89 -23.14 -31.12
N ARG A 5 37.79 -23.99 -30.59
CA ARG A 5 39.07 -23.55 -30.01
C ARG A 5 40.07 -23.36 -31.15
N ILE A 6 40.46 -22.12 -31.42
CA ILE A 6 41.66 -21.83 -32.24
C ILE A 6 42.79 -21.56 -31.23
N CYS A 7 43.69 -22.53 -31.06
CA CYS A 7 44.97 -22.28 -30.39
C CYS A 7 45.98 -21.90 -31.48
N ALA A 8 46.47 -20.66 -31.45
CA ALA A 8 47.65 -20.29 -32.21
C ALA A 8 48.86 -20.96 -31.54
N THR A 9 49.47 -21.91 -32.25
CA THR A 9 50.73 -22.52 -31.85
C THR A 9 51.88 -21.66 -32.35
N ASP A 10 52.46 -20.85 -31.48
CA ASP A 10 53.83 -20.37 -31.64
C ASP A 10 54.66 -20.83 -30.42
N LEU A 11 55.79 -21.44 -30.73
CA LEU A 11 56.67 -22.23 -29.87
C LEU A 11 57.27 -21.46 -28.67
N HIS A 12 57.15 -21.99 -27.45
CA HIS A 12 58.28 -22.28 -26.54
C HIS A 12 57.83 -23.07 -25.28
N PRO A 13 58.57 -24.08 -24.77
CA PRO A 13 58.13 -24.92 -23.66
C PRO A 13 58.72 -24.44 -22.33
N ALA A 14 58.15 -23.41 -21.73
CA ALA A 14 58.27 -23.13 -20.29
C ALA A 14 57.20 -22.10 -19.93
N TYR A 15 56.44 -22.36 -18.86
CA TYR A 15 55.24 -21.67 -18.40
C TYR A 15 53.91 -22.19 -18.96
N SER A 16 53.18 -22.88 -18.08
CA SER A 16 51.77 -23.20 -18.22
C SER A 16 50.95 -21.92 -18.04
N TYR A 17 50.69 -21.20 -19.12
CA TYR A 17 49.68 -20.15 -19.10
C TYR A 17 48.31 -20.83 -19.16
N LYS A 18 47.52 -20.73 -18.08
CA LYS A 18 46.09 -21.04 -18.13
C LYS A 18 45.47 -20.16 -19.22
N CYS A 19 45.14 -20.76 -20.36
CA CYS A 19 44.30 -20.13 -21.37
C CYS A 19 42.91 -19.95 -20.76
N GLN A 20 42.67 -18.80 -20.12
CA GLN A 20 41.31 -18.37 -19.83
C GLN A 20 40.65 -18.03 -21.17
N PRO A 21 39.48 -18.61 -21.49
CA PRO A 21 38.71 -18.13 -22.62
C PRO A 21 38.37 -16.66 -22.35
N VAL A 22 38.94 -15.73 -23.12
CA VAL A 22 38.52 -14.34 -23.14
C VAL A 22 37.19 -14.29 -23.89
N TYR A 23 36.14 -14.71 -23.20
CA TYR A 23 34.77 -14.52 -23.63
C TYR A 23 34.47 -13.05 -23.25
N ASN A 24 34.58 -12.14 -24.23
CA ASN A 24 34.28 -10.73 -24.05
C ASN A 24 32.76 -10.58 -23.96
N ASN A 25 32.22 -10.81 -22.77
CA ASN A 25 30.81 -11.09 -22.60
C ASN A 25 30.08 -9.84 -22.23
N GLY A 26 29.30 -9.29 -23.16
CA GLY A 26 28.24 -8.35 -22.81
C GLY A 26 27.38 -8.86 -21.65
N PHE A 27 27.24 -10.18 -21.48
CA PHE A 27 26.56 -10.80 -20.35
C PHE A 27 27.26 -10.62 -18.98
N GLU A 28 28.59 -10.53 -18.92
CA GLU A 28 29.31 -10.28 -17.66
C GLU A 28 29.16 -8.81 -17.24
N GLU A 29 29.25 -7.89 -18.19
CA GLU A 29 28.99 -6.46 -17.97
C GLU A 29 27.52 -6.23 -17.59
N LEU A 30 26.57 -6.88 -18.27
CA LEU A 30 25.15 -6.86 -17.90
C LEU A 30 24.91 -7.45 -16.50
N ARG A 31 25.64 -8.51 -16.11
CA ARG A 31 25.53 -9.09 -14.76
C ARG A 31 26.02 -8.12 -13.70
N LYS A 32 27.17 -7.45 -13.92
CA LYS A 32 27.68 -6.42 -13.00
C LYS A 32 26.70 -5.25 -12.87
N ILE A 33 26.16 -4.77 -13.99
CA ILE A 33 25.16 -3.71 -14.01
C ILE A 33 23.89 -4.15 -13.27
N TRP A 34 23.43 -5.38 -13.52
CA TRP A 34 22.28 -5.95 -12.83
C TRP A 34 22.54 -6.02 -11.32
N GLU A 35 23.67 -6.58 -10.87
CA GLU A 35 23.99 -6.70 -9.45
C GLU A 35 24.02 -5.35 -8.71
N GLU A 36 24.49 -4.28 -9.38
CA GLU A 36 24.48 -2.93 -8.81
C GLU A 36 23.06 -2.34 -8.71
N TRP A 37 22.24 -2.55 -9.76
CA TRP A 37 20.94 -1.90 -9.90
C TRP A 37 19.75 -2.75 -9.43
N ASP A 38 19.93 -4.05 -9.19
CA ASP A 38 18.83 -4.99 -8.95
C ASP A 38 17.93 -4.49 -7.79
N LEU A 39 18.54 -4.19 -6.64
CA LEU A 39 17.78 -3.71 -5.48
C LEU A 39 17.10 -2.34 -5.76
N ARG A 40 17.76 -1.45 -6.50
CA ARG A 40 17.23 -0.13 -6.87
C ARG A 40 15.99 -0.26 -7.76
N ILE A 41 16.09 -1.13 -8.77
CA ILE A 41 15.00 -1.40 -9.71
C ILE A 41 13.84 -2.05 -8.95
N MET A 42 14.10 -2.99 -8.04
CA MET A 42 13.06 -3.62 -7.21
C MET A 42 12.26 -2.59 -6.39
N VAL A 43 12.93 -1.71 -5.63
CA VAL A 43 12.23 -0.74 -4.79
C VAL A 43 11.45 0.31 -5.58
N LEU A 44 12.00 0.77 -6.71
CA LEU A 44 11.29 1.69 -7.60
C LEU A 44 10.08 1.02 -8.26
N PHE A 45 10.21 -0.25 -8.66
CA PHE A 45 9.10 -1.01 -9.23
C PHE A 45 7.99 -1.23 -8.20
N ILE A 46 8.33 -1.54 -6.94
CA ILE A 46 7.34 -1.68 -5.87
C ILE A 46 6.55 -0.38 -5.72
N LEU A 47 7.23 0.77 -5.62
CA LEU A 47 6.57 2.06 -5.54
C LEU A 47 5.68 2.33 -6.77
N PHE A 48 6.19 2.06 -7.97
CA PHE A 48 5.43 2.20 -9.21
C PHE A 48 4.16 1.34 -9.20
N ALA A 49 4.26 0.08 -8.79
CA ALA A 49 3.12 -0.82 -8.68
C ALA A 49 2.09 -0.26 -7.69
N GLN A 50 2.51 0.27 -6.54
CA GLN A 50 1.60 0.88 -5.56
C GLN A 50 0.87 2.11 -6.13
N VAL A 51 1.59 3.01 -6.81
CA VAL A 51 0.99 4.18 -7.47
C VAL A 51 0.02 3.75 -8.57
N TYR A 52 0.41 2.79 -9.41
CA TYR A 52 -0.45 2.25 -10.45
C TYR A 52 -1.73 1.64 -9.87
N LEU A 53 -1.60 0.77 -8.86
CA LEU A 53 -2.74 0.13 -8.21
C LEU A 53 -3.66 1.16 -7.53
N HIS A 54 -3.11 2.23 -6.96
CA HIS A 54 -3.92 3.31 -6.39
C HIS A 54 -4.88 3.92 -7.43
N PHE A 55 -4.34 4.31 -8.60
CA PHE A 55 -5.13 4.94 -9.66
C PHE A 55 -6.04 3.96 -10.40
N PHE A 56 -5.51 2.81 -10.84
CA PHE A 56 -6.25 1.86 -11.67
C PHE A 56 -7.19 0.96 -10.86
N GLY A 57 -6.90 0.73 -9.57
CA GLY A 57 -7.81 0.04 -8.66
C GLY A 57 -9.15 0.75 -8.56
N ARG A 58 -9.16 2.08 -8.39
CA ARG A 58 -10.40 2.87 -8.38
C ARG A 58 -11.04 2.96 -9.77
N ARG A 59 -10.24 2.99 -10.83
CA ARG A 59 -10.74 3.10 -12.21
C ARG A 59 -11.47 1.84 -12.70
N ARG A 60 -11.18 0.66 -12.12
CA ARG A 60 -11.94 -0.58 -12.35
C ARG A 60 -13.44 -0.41 -12.11
N ARG A 61 -13.82 0.43 -11.14
CA ARG A 61 -15.23 0.74 -10.84
C ARG A 61 -15.94 1.47 -11.99
N LYS A 62 -15.24 2.36 -12.69
CA LYS A 62 -15.89 3.31 -13.62
C LYS A 62 -15.84 2.90 -15.08
N SER A 63 -14.90 2.05 -15.45
CA SER A 63 -14.61 1.74 -16.84
C SER A 63 -14.79 0.24 -17.04
N MET A 64 -15.55 -0.13 -18.08
CA MET A 64 -15.37 -1.38 -18.84
C MET A 64 -13.96 -1.43 -19.46
N ALA A 65 -12.93 -1.17 -18.66
CA ALA A 65 -11.59 -1.09 -19.14
C ALA A 65 -11.23 -2.49 -19.60
N ARG A 66 -10.97 -2.62 -20.91
CA ARG A 66 -10.39 -3.76 -21.63
C ARG A 66 -9.72 -4.72 -20.67
N VAL A 67 -10.06 -6.01 -20.74
CA VAL A 67 -9.49 -7.15 -19.99
C VAL A 67 -8.02 -6.94 -19.58
N LEU A 68 -7.20 -6.37 -20.47
CA LEU A 68 -5.85 -5.89 -20.21
C LEU A 68 -5.65 -5.09 -18.91
N VAL A 69 -6.47 -4.09 -18.59
CA VAL A 69 -6.30 -3.29 -17.35
C VAL A 69 -6.53 -4.17 -16.11
N ASN A 70 -7.55 -5.03 -16.14
CA ASN A 70 -7.83 -5.93 -15.01
C ASN A 70 -6.72 -6.98 -14.84
N VAL A 71 -6.20 -7.54 -15.94
CA VAL A 71 -5.05 -8.45 -15.94
C VAL A 71 -3.80 -7.75 -15.41
N ASN A 72 -3.52 -6.51 -15.85
CA ASN A 72 -2.37 -5.73 -15.36
C ASN A 72 -2.48 -5.40 -13.87
N VAL A 73 -3.67 -5.00 -13.38
CA VAL A 73 -3.90 -4.76 -11.94
C VAL A 73 -3.67 -6.04 -11.14
N TRP A 74 -4.18 -7.18 -11.62
CA TRP A 74 -3.96 -8.47 -10.95
C TRP A 74 -2.48 -8.86 -10.90
N LEU A 75 -1.78 -8.70 -12.03
CA LEU A 75 -0.36 -9.00 -12.14
C LEU A 75 0.47 -8.11 -11.23
N LEU A 76 0.27 -6.78 -11.28
CA LEU A 76 1.02 -5.83 -10.45
C LEU A 76 0.76 -6.02 -8.95
N TYR A 77 -0.47 -6.39 -8.56
CA TYR A 77 -0.80 -6.71 -7.18
C TYR A 77 0.01 -7.91 -6.67
N LEU A 78 0.03 -9.01 -7.44
CA LEU A 78 0.78 -10.22 -7.06
C LEU A 78 2.30 -10.00 -7.10
N PHE A 79 2.80 -9.33 -8.13
CA PHE A 79 4.23 -9.08 -8.26
C PHE A 79 4.75 -8.10 -7.20
N SER A 80 3.96 -7.10 -6.80
CA SER A 80 4.40 -6.13 -5.78
C SER A 80 4.71 -6.82 -4.45
N ASP A 81 3.82 -7.69 -3.94
CA ASP A 81 4.01 -8.36 -2.65
C ASP A 81 5.19 -9.36 -2.70
N LEU A 82 5.38 -10.03 -3.84
CA LEU A 82 6.53 -10.91 -4.09
C LEU A 82 7.85 -10.13 -4.11
N LEU A 83 7.93 -9.07 -4.91
CA LEU A 83 9.14 -8.26 -5.07
C LEU A 83 9.54 -7.57 -3.78
N ALA A 84 8.57 -7.09 -2.99
CA ALA A 84 8.84 -6.54 -1.66
C ALA A 84 9.45 -7.58 -0.71
N THR A 85 8.94 -8.81 -0.74
CA THR A 85 9.51 -9.92 0.06
C THR A 85 10.94 -10.27 -0.35
N ILE A 86 11.21 -10.29 -1.66
CA ILE A 86 12.54 -10.54 -2.22
C ILE A 86 13.49 -9.40 -1.85
N ALA A 87 13.08 -8.15 -2.06
CA ALA A 87 13.89 -6.96 -1.76
C ALA A 87 14.28 -6.92 -0.28
N LEU A 88 13.34 -7.22 0.63
CA LEU A 88 13.62 -7.28 2.06
C LEU A 88 14.57 -8.44 2.42
N GLY A 89 14.43 -9.60 1.76
CA GLY A 89 15.36 -10.72 1.90
C GLY A 89 16.76 -10.45 1.33
N LYS A 90 16.88 -9.63 0.29
CA LYS A 90 18.18 -9.16 -0.21
C LYS A 90 18.80 -8.18 0.80
N LEU A 91 18.02 -7.24 1.31
CA LEU A 91 18.47 -6.29 2.35
C LEU A 91 18.97 -6.99 3.61
N SER A 92 18.36 -8.11 4.02
CA SER A 92 18.82 -8.86 5.18
C SER A 92 20.14 -9.62 4.96
N LYS A 93 20.47 -9.99 3.72
CA LYS A 93 21.69 -10.75 3.37
C LYS A 93 22.90 -9.89 3.06
N VAL A 94 22.69 -8.64 2.66
CA VAL A 94 23.73 -7.74 2.15
C VAL A 94 24.88 -7.48 3.15
N ASN A 95 24.73 -7.85 4.43
CA ASN A 95 25.74 -7.63 5.47
C ASN A 95 26.25 -8.92 6.16
N GLU A 96 25.87 -10.12 5.70
CA GLU A 96 26.57 -11.37 6.08
C GLU A 96 27.80 -11.54 5.19
N ASP A 97 28.85 -10.74 5.41
CA ASP A 97 30.13 -10.93 4.71
C ASP A 97 30.77 -12.27 5.16
N PRO A 98 31.08 -13.22 4.24
CA PRO A 98 31.68 -14.51 4.58
C PRO A 98 33.12 -14.40 5.13
N THR A 99 33.68 -13.21 5.26
CA THR A 99 35.04 -12.98 5.76
C THR A 99 35.17 -12.92 7.28
N LYS A 100 34.08 -13.02 8.06
CA LYS A 100 34.20 -13.29 9.50
C LYS A 100 34.37 -14.79 9.73
N PRO A 101 35.52 -15.27 10.24
CA PRO A 101 35.65 -16.67 10.59
C PRO A 101 34.62 -17.01 11.66
N LYS A 102 33.80 -18.02 11.39
CA LYS A 102 32.91 -18.63 12.38
C LYS A 102 33.81 -19.04 13.56
N GLY A 103 33.57 -18.46 14.73
CA GLY A 103 34.22 -18.85 15.97
C GLY A 103 33.92 -20.32 16.26
N GLY A 104 34.80 -21.20 15.76
CA GLY A 104 34.85 -22.60 16.11
C GLY A 104 35.54 -22.72 17.47
N SER A 105 34.81 -23.28 18.44
CA SER A 105 35.33 -23.73 19.71
C SER A 105 36.52 -24.67 19.50
N GLY A 106 37.70 -24.27 19.99
CA GLY A 106 38.93 -25.05 19.96
C GLY A 106 39.85 -24.64 21.11
N PHE A 107 39.72 -25.39 22.21
CA PHE A 107 40.65 -25.75 23.28
C PHE A 107 42.01 -25.01 23.45
N HIS A 108 42.34 -24.77 24.74
CA HIS A 108 43.50 -24.09 25.33
C HIS A 108 44.91 -24.53 24.87
N GLY A 109 45.82 -23.55 24.77
CA GLY A 109 47.28 -23.74 24.78
C GLY A 109 48.06 -22.41 24.91
N LEU A 110 48.63 -22.19 26.11
CA LEU A 110 49.72 -21.33 26.64
C LEU A 110 50.34 -20.13 25.83
N PRO A 111 50.76 -19.02 26.49
CA PRO A 111 51.19 -17.79 25.81
C PRO A 111 52.72 -17.67 25.65
N ASP A 112 53.17 -17.00 24.59
CA ASP A 112 54.52 -16.43 24.48
C ASP A 112 54.46 -14.96 24.06
N THR A 113 55.46 -14.20 24.52
CA THR A 113 55.28 -12.86 25.10
C THR A 113 56.22 -11.83 24.47
N ASN A 114 56.17 -11.54 23.17
CA ASN A 114 57.20 -10.66 22.59
C ASN A 114 56.60 -9.57 21.69
N LYS A 115 56.36 -8.41 22.32
CA LYS A 115 55.97 -7.13 21.70
C LYS A 115 57.06 -6.59 20.77
N THR A 116 56.67 -6.10 19.59
CA THR A 116 57.02 -4.73 19.17
C THR A 116 55.94 -4.22 18.19
N MET A 117 55.47 -3.00 18.44
CA MET A 117 54.44 -2.21 17.74
C MET A 117 54.98 -0.76 17.67
N PRO A 118 54.49 0.21 16.86
CA PRO A 118 53.52 0.19 15.74
C PRO A 118 54.06 0.83 14.45
N GLN A 119 53.37 0.62 13.31
CA GLN A 119 53.08 1.70 12.35
C GLN A 119 51.64 1.57 11.82
N ILE A 120 50.87 2.65 11.95
CA ILE A 120 49.50 2.93 11.45
C ILE A 120 49.61 4.32 10.78
N PRO A 121 48.84 4.72 9.74
CA PRO A 121 47.53 4.20 9.32
C PRO A 121 47.36 3.91 7.82
N GLY A 122 46.68 2.81 7.50
CA GLY A 122 45.98 2.60 6.23
C GLY A 122 44.47 2.71 6.39
N GLY A 123 43.98 3.78 7.02
CA GLY A 123 42.55 4.03 7.21
C GLY A 123 41.98 4.86 6.06
N LEU A 124 41.56 4.25 4.96
CA LEU A 124 40.75 4.96 3.94
C LEU A 124 39.86 4.06 3.05
N ASN A 125 39.44 2.87 3.49
CA ASN A 125 38.56 2.03 2.64
C ASN A 125 37.35 1.38 3.35
N GLU A 126 37.23 1.45 4.67
CA GLU A 126 36.05 0.91 5.37
C GLU A 126 34.86 1.89 5.42
N THR A 127 35.10 3.19 5.42
CA THR A 127 34.03 4.20 5.49
C THR A 127 33.14 4.23 4.24
N ASN A 128 33.71 4.00 3.06
CA ASN A 128 33.00 4.05 1.78
C ASN A 128 32.10 2.83 1.52
N LYS A 129 32.38 1.66 2.12
CA LYS A 129 31.48 0.50 2.05
C LYS A 129 30.32 0.64 3.02
N THR A 130 30.54 1.16 4.23
CA THR A 130 29.51 1.22 5.29
C THR A 130 28.37 2.21 4.99
N ILE A 131 28.65 3.33 4.31
CA ILE A 131 27.68 4.39 4.00
C ILE A 131 26.57 3.99 3.00
N PRO A 132 26.84 3.30 1.86
CA PRO A 132 25.78 2.83 0.95
C PRO A 132 24.84 1.80 1.58
N HIS A 133 25.29 1.04 2.59
CA HIS A 133 24.44 0.10 3.32
C HIS A 133 23.46 0.79 4.29
N ILE A 134 23.84 1.93 4.88
CA ILE A 134 22.98 2.67 5.84
C ILE A 134 21.75 3.24 5.13
N LEU A 135 21.93 3.83 3.94
CA LEU A 135 20.82 4.44 3.20
C LEU A 135 19.81 3.38 2.71
N ARG A 136 20.30 2.19 2.37
CA ARG A 136 19.47 1.02 2.05
C ARG A 136 18.67 0.52 3.26
N GLY A 137 19.13 0.76 4.48
CA GLY A 137 18.38 0.51 5.71
C GLY A 137 17.06 1.28 5.79
N LEU A 138 17.01 2.51 5.26
CA LEU A 138 15.77 3.31 5.17
C LEU A 138 14.75 2.72 4.19
N TRP A 139 15.19 1.91 3.22
CA TRP A 139 14.27 1.31 2.25
C TRP A 139 13.45 0.19 2.86
N ALA A 140 13.95 -0.52 3.89
CA ALA A 140 13.23 -1.62 4.52
C ALA A 140 11.88 -1.16 5.13
N PRO A 141 11.81 -0.09 5.97
CA PRO A 141 10.55 0.47 6.42
C PRO A 141 9.63 0.97 5.30
N VAL A 142 10.19 1.54 4.22
CA VAL A 142 9.38 2.01 3.08
C VAL A 142 8.80 0.83 2.29
N ILE A 143 9.54 -0.27 2.14
CA ILE A 143 9.03 -1.51 1.55
C ILE A 143 7.90 -2.07 2.42
N LEU A 144 8.05 -2.05 3.75
CA LEU A 144 6.99 -2.46 4.68
C LEU A 144 5.73 -1.58 4.53
N PHE A 145 5.90 -0.26 4.37
CA PHE A 145 4.83 0.67 4.04
C PHE A 145 4.13 0.30 2.72
N CYS A 146 4.89 -0.01 1.67
CA CYS A 146 4.35 -0.41 0.38
C CYS A 146 3.60 -1.76 0.44
N LEU A 147 4.06 -2.71 1.27
CA LEU A 147 3.36 -3.99 1.53
C LEU A 147 1.99 -3.79 2.21
N GLY A 148 1.79 -2.65 2.87
CA GLY A 148 0.47 -2.24 3.36
C GLY A 148 -0.56 -2.07 2.25
N GLY A 149 -0.15 -1.92 0.99
CA GLY A 149 -1.03 -1.82 -0.17
C GLY A 149 -1.71 -0.47 -0.32
N PRO A 150 -2.29 -0.18 -1.50
CA PRO A 150 -2.95 1.07 -1.78
C PRO A 150 -4.29 1.17 -1.04
N ASP A 151 -4.74 2.39 -0.79
CA ASP A 151 -5.98 2.62 -0.02
C ASP A 151 -7.25 2.29 -0.81
N THR A 152 -7.16 2.36 -2.14
CA THR A 152 -8.29 2.08 -3.04
C THR A 152 -8.56 0.59 -3.22
N LEU A 153 -7.61 -0.29 -2.93
CA LEU A 153 -7.73 -1.73 -3.13
C LEU A 153 -7.04 -2.50 -2.01
N THR A 154 -7.83 -3.10 -1.10
CA THR A 154 -7.31 -3.98 -0.05
C THR A 154 -7.19 -5.43 -0.47
N VAL A 155 -8.14 -5.88 -1.29
CA VAL A 155 -8.37 -7.28 -1.59
C VAL A 155 -8.91 -7.39 -3.00
N LEU A 156 -8.44 -8.38 -3.76
CA LEU A 156 -8.81 -8.52 -5.18
C LEU A 156 -9.99 -9.48 -5.37
N ARG A 157 -10.25 -10.34 -4.37
CA ARG A 157 -11.35 -11.30 -4.29
C ARG A 157 -11.91 -11.36 -2.87
N LEU A 158 -13.21 -11.54 -2.70
CA LEU A 158 -13.83 -11.59 -1.37
C LEU A 158 -13.33 -12.81 -0.56
N GLU A 159 -12.98 -13.90 -1.23
CA GLU A 159 -12.50 -15.13 -0.60
C GLU A 159 -11.18 -14.94 0.15
N GLU A 160 -10.37 -13.95 -0.23
CA GLU A 160 -9.13 -13.61 0.47
C GLU A 160 -9.40 -13.01 1.87
N ASN A 161 -10.62 -12.53 2.14
CA ASN A 161 -11.01 -12.02 3.46
C ASN A 161 -10.98 -13.12 4.53
N HIS A 162 -11.35 -14.35 4.20
CA HIS A 162 -11.35 -15.48 5.15
C HIS A 162 -9.93 -15.93 5.53
N LEU A 163 -8.92 -15.55 4.73
CA LEU A 163 -7.51 -15.86 4.95
C LEU A 163 -6.75 -14.75 5.70
N TRP A 164 -7.46 -13.94 6.51
CA TRP A 164 -6.87 -12.82 7.26
C TRP A 164 -5.65 -13.22 8.11
N VAL A 165 -5.63 -14.45 8.65
CA VAL A 165 -4.50 -15.00 9.42
C VAL A 165 -3.21 -15.00 8.59
N ARG A 166 -3.27 -15.29 7.29
CA ARG A 166 -2.11 -15.24 6.39
C ARG A 166 -1.53 -13.84 6.30
N HIS A 167 -2.39 -12.82 6.23
CA HIS A 167 -1.95 -11.43 6.18
C HIS A 167 -1.36 -10.97 7.52
N LEU A 168 -1.89 -11.46 8.65
CA LEU A 168 -1.30 -11.23 9.98
C LEU A 168 0.09 -11.88 10.12
N ILE A 169 0.24 -13.14 9.69
CA ILE A 169 1.54 -13.83 9.67
C ILE A 169 2.52 -13.07 8.75
N GLY A 170 2.04 -12.55 7.62
CA GLY A 170 2.80 -11.67 6.74
C GLY A 170 3.29 -10.41 7.47
N LEU A 171 2.42 -9.72 8.19
CA LEU A 171 2.79 -8.54 8.99
C LEU A 171 3.91 -8.88 9.99
N PHE A 172 3.77 -9.98 10.72
CA PHE A 172 4.76 -10.40 11.69
C PHE A 172 6.10 -10.74 11.04
N THR A 173 6.10 -11.59 10.01
CA THR A 173 7.32 -12.04 9.34
C THR A 173 8.06 -10.91 8.62
N GLN A 174 7.34 -10.04 7.92
CA GLN A 174 7.94 -8.89 7.22
C GLN A 174 8.34 -7.78 8.20
N GLY A 175 7.57 -7.58 9.27
CA GLY A 175 7.93 -6.69 10.37
C GLY A 175 9.24 -7.11 11.03
N LEU A 176 9.38 -8.40 11.37
CA LEU A 176 10.62 -8.94 11.95
C LEU A 176 11.82 -8.77 11.01
N ARG A 177 11.67 -9.06 9.70
CA ARG A 177 12.74 -8.83 8.72
C ARG A 177 13.14 -7.37 8.64
N THR A 178 12.16 -6.47 8.68
CA THR A 178 12.41 -5.02 8.66
C THR A 178 13.19 -4.59 9.89
N VAL A 179 12.75 -5.02 11.09
CA VAL A 179 13.44 -4.74 12.36
C VAL A 179 14.86 -5.32 12.35
N TYR A 180 15.04 -6.54 11.85
CA TYR A 180 16.37 -7.14 11.71
C TYR A 180 17.29 -6.30 10.83
N VAL A 181 16.82 -5.84 9.65
CA VAL A 181 17.59 -4.94 8.78
C VAL A 181 17.95 -3.64 9.52
N LEU A 182 17.03 -3.06 10.29
CA LEU A 182 17.30 -1.87 11.09
C LEU A 182 18.36 -2.08 12.17
N ILE A 183 18.32 -3.21 12.88
CA ILE A 183 19.34 -3.56 13.89
C ILE A 183 20.71 -3.72 13.23
N VAL A 184 20.77 -4.43 12.10
CA VAL A 184 22.03 -4.71 11.40
C VAL A 184 22.60 -3.45 10.73
N THR A 185 21.76 -2.52 10.30
CA THR A 185 22.18 -1.25 9.69
C THR A 185 22.27 -0.09 10.70
N TRP A 186 22.19 -0.39 12.00
CA TRP A 186 22.19 0.61 13.05
C TRP A 186 23.51 1.39 13.12
N ASN A 187 23.42 2.71 13.07
CA ASN A 187 24.53 3.62 13.23
C ASN A 187 24.09 4.82 14.09
N PRO A 188 24.90 5.32 15.03
CA PRO A 188 24.59 6.53 15.81
C PRO A 188 24.40 7.79 14.96
N ASN A 189 24.80 7.78 13.68
CA ASN A 189 24.47 8.83 12.72
C ASN A 189 22.94 8.90 12.54
N GLY A 190 22.34 10.09 12.69
CA GLY A 190 20.88 10.31 12.77
C GLY A 190 19.99 9.68 11.69
N LEU A 191 20.55 9.12 10.62
CA LEU A 191 19.85 8.30 9.62
C LEU A 191 19.14 7.07 10.22
N SER A 192 19.70 6.40 11.23
CA SER A 192 19.01 5.26 11.87
C SER A 192 17.79 5.68 12.67
N VAL A 193 17.81 6.89 13.25
CA VAL A 193 16.63 7.48 13.92
C VAL A 193 15.53 7.75 12.89
N LEU A 194 15.87 8.23 11.69
CA LEU A 194 14.91 8.39 10.60
C LEU A 194 14.30 7.04 10.19
N ALA A 195 15.08 5.98 10.18
CA ALA A 195 14.59 4.64 9.84
C ALA A 195 13.60 4.11 10.88
N LEU A 196 13.82 4.39 12.16
CA LEU A 196 12.86 4.08 13.23
C LEU A 196 11.57 4.90 13.08
N LEU A 197 11.69 6.19 12.75
CA LEU A 197 10.54 7.05 12.50
C LEU A 197 9.74 6.60 11.27
N LEU A 198 10.39 6.05 10.24
CA LEU A 198 9.74 5.43 9.07
C LEU A 198 9.11 4.06 9.36
N LEU A 199 9.55 3.37 10.41
CA LEU A 199 8.95 2.09 10.79
C LEU A 199 7.50 2.27 11.25
N ILE A 200 7.20 3.41 11.89
CA ILE A 200 5.86 3.77 12.37
C ILE A 200 4.82 3.75 11.23
N PRO A 201 4.95 4.57 10.16
CA PRO A 201 4.00 4.54 9.04
C PRO A 201 3.96 3.17 8.35
N GLY A 202 5.08 2.44 8.29
CA GLY A 202 5.14 1.08 7.75
C GLY A 202 4.25 0.08 8.51
N ILE A 203 4.36 0.06 9.84
CA ILE A 203 3.53 -0.77 10.72
C ILE A 203 2.07 -0.32 10.64
N ILE A 204 1.79 0.99 10.64
CA ILE A 204 0.43 1.52 10.56
C ILE A 204 -0.25 1.05 9.27
N LYS A 205 0.35 1.28 8.09
CA LYS A 205 -0.27 0.93 6.80
C LYS A 205 -0.49 -0.57 6.61
N TYR A 206 0.46 -1.40 7.04
CA TYR A 206 0.29 -2.85 6.98
C TYR A 206 -0.74 -3.31 8.02
N GLY A 207 -0.67 -2.79 9.26
CA GLY A 207 -1.65 -3.04 10.30
C GLY A 207 -3.08 -2.69 9.87
N GLU A 208 -3.29 -1.57 9.19
CA GLU A 208 -4.57 -1.19 8.59
C GLU A 208 -5.08 -2.26 7.60
N ARG A 209 -4.21 -2.79 6.73
CA ARG A 209 -4.58 -3.87 5.79
C ARG A 209 -5.09 -5.09 6.56
N VAL A 210 -4.37 -5.52 7.60
CA VAL A 210 -4.77 -6.67 8.42
C VAL A 210 -6.06 -6.39 9.19
N TRP A 211 -6.21 -5.19 9.76
CA TRP A 211 -7.40 -4.79 10.50
C TRP A 211 -8.65 -4.82 9.60
N VAL A 212 -8.57 -4.22 8.41
CA VAL A 212 -9.68 -4.22 7.43
C VAL A 212 -10.09 -5.64 7.05
N ILE A 213 -9.12 -6.48 6.68
CA ILE A 213 -9.38 -7.86 6.23
C ILE A 213 -9.97 -8.69 7.38
N ARG A 214 -9.40 -8.60 8.58
CA ARG A 214 -9.91 -9.30 9.78
C ARG A 214 -11.35 -8.88 10.11
N SER A 215 -11.65 -7.58 10.06
CA SER A 215 -13.00 -7.09 10.34
C SER A 215 -14.04 -7.65 9.37
N ARG A 216 -13.67 -7.92 8.12
CA ARG A 216 -14.55 -8.52 7.10
C ARG A 216 -14.64 -10.05 7.17
N SER A 217 -13.66 -10.72 7.78
CA SER A 217 -13.61 -12.18 7.84
C SER A 217 -14.68 -12.81 8.74
N GLY A 218 -15.27 -12.05 9.67
CA GLY A 218 -16.30 -12.57 10.56
C GLY A 218 -17.69 -12.48 9.93
N GLY A 219 -18.51 -13.54 10.04
CA GLY A 219 -19.87 -13.61 9.47
C GLY A 219 -20.89 -12.60 10.03
N LYS A 220 -20.47 -11.64 10.85
CA LYS A 220 -21.31 -10.57 11.44
C LYS A 220 -20.70 -9.18 11.24
N TYR A 221 -19.97 -8.96 10.14
CA TYR A 221 -19.48 -7.62 9.83
C TYR A 221 -20.66 -6.69 9.52
N GLN A 222 -20.76 -5.56 10.23
CA GLN A 222 -21.88 -4.60 10.11
C GLN A 222 -21.42 -3.21 9.64
N GLY A 223 -20.24 -3.11 9.03
CA GLY A 223 -19.61 -1.83 8.70
C GLY A 223 -18.99 -1.12 9.91
N PHE A 224 -18.12 -0.13 9.66
CA PHE A 224 -17.43 0.63 10.72
C PHE A 224 -18.25 1.82 11.24
N ILE A 225 -19.19 2.31 10.44
CA ILE A 225 -20.11 3.37 10.82
C ILE A 225 -21.51 2.76 10.86
N LYS A 226 -22.16 2.92 12.00
CA LYS A 226 -23.60 2.76 12.18
C LYS A 226 -24.19 4.13 12.46
N LEU A 227 -25.24 4.47 11.74
CA LEU A 227 -26.17 5.55 12.04
C LEU A 227 -27.47 4.94 12.53
N ASP A 228 -28.08 5.55 13.54
CA ASP A 228 -29.41 5.19 14.00
C ASP A 228 -30.48 5.75 13.05
N GLU A 229 -31.59 5.01 12.91
CA GLU A 229 -32.69 5.36 11.99
C GLU A 229 -33.30 6.73 12.29
N THR A 230 -33.38 7.12 13.56
CA THR A 230 -33.90 8.44 13.99
C THR A 230 -32.99 9.58 13.54
N THR A 231 -31.67 9.41 13.64
CA THR A 231 -30.69 10.40 13.19
C THR A 231 -30.72 10.59 11.68
N ILE A 232 -30.96 9.49 10.94
CA ILE A 232 -31.14 9.52 9.49
C ILE A 232 -32.36 10.38 9.12
N ASP A 233 -33.48 10.17 9.79
CA ASP A 233 -34.73 10.87 9.51
C ASP A 233 -34.66 12.37 9.85
N GLU A 234 -34.10 12.72 11.01
CA GLU A 234 -33.88 14.12 11.40
C GLU A 234 -32.92 14.86 10.44
N THR A 235 -31.86 14.18 10.00
CA THR A 235 -30.85 14.79 9.12
C THR A 235 -31.34 14.87 7.67
N SER A 236 -32.08 13.88 7.20
CA SER A 236 -32.72 13.89 5.86
C SER A 236 -33.71 15.04 5.73
N ASN A 237 -34.49 15.31 6.79
CA ASN A 237 -35.50 16.36 6.80
C ASN A 237 -34.91 17.77 6.97
N SER A 238 -33.75 17.90 7.63
CA SER A 238 -33.04 19.18 7.81
C SER A 238 -32.01 19.50 6.72
N ALA A 239 -31.62 18.50 5.92
CA ALA A 239 -30.65 18.67 4.84
C ALA A 239 -31.24 19.56 3.72
N SER A 240 -30.77 20.80 3.64
CA SER A 240 -31.10 21.73 2.55
C SER A 240 -30.60 21.30 1.17
N GLN A 241 -29.75 20.27 1.07
CA GLN A 241 -29.11 19.83 -0.18
C GLN A 241 -29.62 18.46 -0.67
N SER A 242 -29.94 18.35 -1.96
CA SER A 242 -30.46 17.10 -2.55
C SER A 242 -29.48 15.93 -2.53
N ASN A 243 -28.17 16.19 -2.65
CA ASN A 243 -27.15 15.14 -2.69
C ASN A 243 -26.98 14.43 -1.34
N ALA A 244 -26.99 15.18 -0.22
CA ALA A 244 -26.85 14.61 1.11
C ALA A 244 -28.05 13.70 1.45
N LYS A 245 -29.26 14.14 1.10
CA LYS A 245 -30.50 13.35 1.22
C LYS A 245 -30.40 12.03 0.45
N LEU A 246 -29.94 12.08 -0.81
CA LEU A 246 -29.76 10.88 -1.64
C LEU A 246 -28.71 9.91 -1.06
N VAL A 247 -27.57 10.41 -0.60
CA VAL A 247 -26.52 9.55 0.00
C VAL A 247 -27.00 8.87 1.27
N LEU A 248 -27.74 9.59 2.11
CA LEU A 248 -28.28 9.06 3.35
C LEU A 248 -29.36 8.00 3.09
N GLN A 249 -30.21 8.23 2.08
CA GLN A 249 -31.19 7.24 1.64
C GLN A 249 -30.52 5.98 1.05
N ALA A 250 -29.47 6.13 0.24
CA ALA A 250 -28.68 5.00 -0.28
C ALA A 250 -28.03 4.21 0.86
N TYR A 251 -27.50 4.91 1.86
CA TYR A 251 -26.87 4.29 3.02
C TYR A 251 -27.89 3.54 3.90
N TYR A 252 -29.12 4.05 4.05
CA TYR A 252 -30.21 3.33 4.70
C TYR A 252 -30.58 2.05 3.95
N CYS A 253 -30.67 2.11 2.61
CA CYS A 253 -30.94 0.93 1.79
C CYS A 253 -29.85 -0.13 1.97
N PHE A 254 -28.60 0.30 1.90
CA PHE A 254 -27.43 -0.53 2.14
C PHE A 254 -27.44 -1.23 3.51
N GLN A 255 -27.76 -0.50 4.60
CA GLN A 255 -27.83 -1.10 5.93
C GLN A 255 -28.91 -2.19 6.03
N ILE A 256 -30.08 -1.94 5.43
CA ILE A 256 -31.20 -2.89 5.50
C ILE A 256 -30.96 -4.10 4.63
N LEU A 257 -30.44 -3.92 3.41
CA LEU A 257 -30.19 -5.02 2.48
C LEU A 257 -29.01 -5.89 2.92
N ASN A 258 -28.04 -5.30 3.63
CA ASN A 258 -26.91 -5.98 4.27
C ASN A 258 -26.28 -7.09 3.38
N PRO A 259 -26.00 -6.81 2.09
CA PRO A 259 -25.80 -7.82 1.05
C PRO A 259 -24.50 -8.65 1.19
N HIS A 260 -23.72 -8.42 2.24
CA HIS A 260 -22.45 -9.07 2.52
C HIS A 260 -22.52 -10.11 3.64
N ILE A 261 -23.71 -10.42 4.15
CA ILE A 261 -23.93 -11.48 5.14
C ILE A 261 -24.47 -12.72 4.41
N ASP A 262 -23.70 -13.81 4.43
CA ASP A 262 -24.05 -15.05 3.73
C ASP A 262 -25.36 -15.70 4.26
N ASP A 263 -25.66 -15.55 5.56
CA ASP A 263 -26.90 -16.00 6.21
C ASP A 263 -27.81 -14.81 6.58
N TYR A 264 -28.05 -13.90 5.64
CA TYR A 264 -28.93 -12.76 5.91
C TYR A 264 -30.40 -13.18 5.97
N GLU A 265 -30.96 -13.24 7.18
CA GLU A 265 -32.41 -13.32 7.36
C GLU A 265 -33.03 -11.93 7.16
N CYS A 266 -33.69 -11.74 6.02
CA CYS A 266 -34.36 -10.48 5.73
C CYS A 266 -35.52 -10.24 6.69
N ASN A 267 -35.39 -9.22 7.53
CA ASN A 267 -36.49 -8.78 8.39
C ASN A 267 -37.59 -8.16 7.53
N ARG A 268 -38.64 -8.94 7.25
CA ARG A 268 -39.78 -8.55 6.43
C ARG A 268 -40.39 -7.20 6.84
N LYS A 269 -40.40 -6.85 8.14
CA LYS A 269 -40.90 -5.56 8.62
C LYS A 269 -40.02 -4.39 8.16
N SER A 270 -38.70 -4.52 8.32
CA SER A 270 -37.71 -3.52 7.88
C SER A 270 -37.65 -3.41 6.35
N LEU A 271 -37.83 -4.51 5.62
CA LEU A 271 -37.93 -4.48 4.16
C LEU A 271 -39.19 -3.75 3.71
N LYS A 272 -40.33 -4.03 4.34
CA LYS A 272 -41.59 -3.35 4.02
C LYS A 272 -41.49 -1.84 4.28
N SER A 273 -40.92 -1.42 5.41
CA SER A 273 -40.71 -0.01 5.71
C SER A 273 -39.73 0.67 4.74
N LEU A 274 -38.69 -0.05 4.29
CA LEU A 274 -37.78 0.45 3.26
C LEU A 274 -38.50 0.65 1.93
N ILE A 275 -39.28 -0.34 1.47
CA ILE A 275 -40.03 -0.26 0.21
C ILE A 275 -41.02 0.91 0.28
N GLU A 276 -41.71 1.08 1.40
CA GLU A 276 -42.69 2.14 1.60
C GLU A 276 -42.03 3.54 1.64
N ARG A 277 -40.87 3.68 2.30
CA ARG A 277 -40.07 4.93 2.29
C ARG A 277 -39.47 5.21 0.91
N PHE A 278 -38.99 4.19 0.21
CA PHE A 278 -38.43 4.32 -1.12
C PHE A 278 -39.52 4.71 -2.12
N SER A 279 -40.67 4.03 -2.09
CA SER A 279 -41.85 4.37 -2.89
C SER A 279 -42.28 5.80 -2.60
N LYS A 280 -42.42 6.20 -1.33
CA LYS A 280 -42.80 7.56 -0.98
C LYS A 280 -41.79 8.62 -1.43
N SER A 281 -40.48 8.33 -1.31
CA SER A 281 -39.43 9.21 -1.82
C SER A 281 -39.49 9.30 -3.35
N VAL A 282 -39.72 8.19 -4.04
CA VAL A 282 -39.92 8.13 -5.49
C VAL A 282 -41.18 8.92 -5.89
N ASP A 283 -42.31 8.74 -5.20
CA ASP A 283 -43.58 9.43 -5.46
C ASP A 283 -43.48 10.96 -5.23
N GLU A 284 -42.80 11.39 -4.15
CA GLU A 284 -42.53 12.81 -3.88
C GLU A 284 -41.62 13.45 -4.92
N ASN A 285 -40.71 12.67 -5.52
CA ASN A 285 -39.82 13.12 -6.59
C ASN A 285 -40.52 13.07 -7.97
N LEU A 286 -41.42 12.10 -8.20
CA LEU A 286 -42.23 11.94 -9.42
C LEU A 286 -43.14 13.15 -9.68
N ALA A 287 -43.64 13.78 -8.62
CA ALA A 287 -44.44 15.00 -8.71
C ALA A 287 -43.67 16.21 -9.31
N LYS A 288 -42.35 16.12 -9.50
CA LYS A 288 -41.46 17.23 -9.96
C LYS A 288 -40.88 17.09 -11.39
N GLY A 289 -41.16 16.00 -12.12
CA GLY A 289 -40.80 15.85 -13.55
C GLY A 289 -39.42 15.22 -13.89
N ASP A 290 -39.09 15.21 -15.19
CA ASP A 290 -38.06 14.42 -15.95
C ASP A 290 -36.65 14.21 -15.31
N THR A 291 -36.29 15.02 -14.31
CA THR A 291 -35.10 14.84 -13.45
C THR A 291 -35.10 13.58 -12.57
N ASP A 292 -36.17 12.78 -12.61
CA ASP A 292 -36.52 11.77 -11.62
C ASP A 292 -35.88 10.38 -11.88
N ILE A 293 -35.88 9.93 -13.13
CA ILE A 293 -35.20 8.69 -13.55
C ILE A 293 -33.70 8.78 -13.22
N GLU A 294 -33.09 9.93 -13.49
CA GLU A 294 -31.67 10.18 -13.21
C GLU A 294 -31.37 10.12 -11.70
N ASN A 295 -32.26 10.64 -10.84
CA ASN A 295 -32.07 10.59 -9.39
C ASN A 295 -32.18 9.17 -8.83
N SER A 296 -33.10 8.36 -9.34
CA SER A 296 -33.26 6.96 -8.96
C SER A 296 -32.05 6.11 -9.40
N PHE A 297 -31.57 6.29 -10.63
CA PHE A 297 -30.33 5.65 -11.07
C PHE A 297 -29.13 6.11 -10.24
N ARG A 298 -29.06 7.40 -9.90
CA ARG A 298 -28.00 7.96 -9.07
C ARG A 298 -28.03 7.43 -7.64
N LEU A 299 -29.20 7.13 -7.09
CA LEU A 299 -29.35 6.51 -5.78
C LEU A 299 -28.73 5.11 -5.76
N ILE A 300 -29.10 4.26 -6.72
CA ILE A 300 -28.54 2.91 -6.91
C ILE A 300 -27.02 3.00 -7.16
N GLU A 301 -26.59 3.98 -7.94
CA GLU A 301 -25.18 4.24 -8.25
C GLU A 301 -24.33 4.57 -7.00
N ILE A 302 -24.91 5.33 -6.07
CA ILE A 302 -24.30 5.67 -4.77
C ILE A 302 -24.27 4.44 -3.87
N GLU A 303 -25.38 3.71 -3.76
CA GLU A 303 -25.50 2.51 -2.92
C GLU A 303 -24.45 1.46 -3.29
N LEU A 304 -24.39 1.12 -4.58
CA LEU A 304 -23.39 0.20 -5.13
C LEU A 304 -21.96 0.69 -4.91
N GLY A 305 -21.81 2.01 -4.87
CA GLY A 305 -20.57 2.64 -4.47
C GLY A 305 -20.17 2.43 -3.02
N LEU A 306 -21.12 2.57 -2.10
CA LEU A 306 -20.93 2.33 -0.68
C LEU A 306 -20.61 0.85 -0.42
N ILE A 307 -21.32 -0.07 -1.08
CA ILE A 307 -21.04 -1.52 -1.04
C ILE A 307 -19.63 -1.81 -1.52
N TYR A 308 -19.24 -1.30 -2.69
CA TYR A 308 -17.90 -1.51 -3.24
C TYR A 308 -16.81 -0.99 -2.30
N ASP A 309 -16.95 0.25 -1.83
CA ASP A 309 -15.98 0.89 -0.94
C ASP A 309 -15.88 0.14 0.39
N MET A 310 -16.98 -0.45 0.88
CA MET A 310 -17.00 -1.28 2.09
C MET A 310 -16.37 -2.65 1.91
N LEU A 311 -16.50 -3.28 0.73
CA LEU A 311 -16.02 -4.63 0.48
C LEU A 311 -14.55 -4.68 0.00
N PHE A 312 -14.14 -3.75 -0.85
CA PHE A 312 -12.88 -3.86 -1.59
C PHE A 312 -11.83 -2.78 -1.26
N SER A 313 -12.22 -1.69 -0.58
CA SER A 313 -11.33 -0.56 -0.29
C SER A 313 -11.09 -0.36 1.21
N LYS A 314 -10.01 0.35 1.61
CA LYS A 314 -9.84 0.76 3.01
C LYS A 314 -10.82 1.84 3.44
N VAL A 315 -11.51 2.51 2.50
CA VAL A 315 -12.28 3.74 2.76
C VAL A 315 -13.20 3.65 3.99
N GLY A 316 -13.90 2.52 4.20
CA GLY A 316 -14.78 2.33 5.37
C GLY A 316 -14.09 2.36 6.75
N THR A 317 -12.86 1.83 6.90
CA THR A 317 -12.11 1.90 8.18
C THR A 317 -11.57 3.29 8.44
N VAL A 318 -11.25 4.02 7.38
CA VAL A 318 -10.53 5.28 7.46
C VAL A 318 -11.41 6.42 7.98
N PHE A 319 -12.73 6.30 7.80
CA PHE A 319 -13.69 7.21 8.43
C PHE A 319 -13.97 6.93 9.91
N THR A 320 -13.27 5.97 10.53
CA THR A 320 -13.24 5.92 12.00
C THR A 320 -12.30 6.99 12.55
N VAL A 321 -12.61 7.50 13.76
CA VAL A 321 -11.74 8.46 14.47
C VAL A 321 -10.32 7.91 14.58
N TRP A 322 -10.19 6.63 14.91
CA TRP A 322 -8.90 5.93 15.00
C TRP A 322 -8.16 5.86 13.65
N GLY A 323 -8.83 5.52 12.56
CA GLY A 323 -8.23 5.50 11.22
C GLY A 323 -7.70 6.88 10.78
N SER A 324 -8.46 7.95 11.07
CA SER A 324 -8.03 9.32 10.77
C SER A 324 -6.83 9.77 11.62
N ILE A 325 -6.76 9.38 12.89
CA ILE A 325 -5.62 9.66 13.77
C ILE A 325 -4.37 8.93 13.25
N LEU A 326 -4.49 7.63 12.94
CA LEU A 326 -3.38 6.82 12.43
C LEU A 326 -2.81 7.37 11.11
N ARG A 327 -3.66 7.83 10.19
CA ARG A 327 -3.23 8.53 8.97
C ARG A 327 -2.48 9.82 9.23
N SER A 328 -2.97 10.63 10.17
CA SER A 328 -2.33 11.90 10.53
C SER A 328 -0.94 11.66 11.11
N ILE A 329 -0.80 10.63 11.97
CA ILE A 329 0.49 10.19 12.50
C ILE A 329 1.41 9.70 11.37
N SER A 330 0.92 8.84 10.48
CA SER A 330 1.68 8.31 9.33
C SER A 330 2.22 9.44 8.44
N PHE A 331 1.33 10.35 8.00
CA PHE A 331 1.69 11.48 7.15
C PHE A 331 2.70 12.41 7.83
N SER A 332 2.48 12.75 9.10
CA SER A 332 3.40 13.60 9.88
C SER A 332 4.79 12.96 10.00
N CYS A 333 4.87 11.66 10.29
CA CYS A 333 6.14 10.93 10.35
C CYS A 333 6.87 10.96 9.01
N LEU A 334 6.18 10.70 7.89
CA LEU A 334 6.79 10.71 6.55
C LEU A 334 7.32 12.10 6.15
N VAL A 335 6.55 13.15 6.41
CA VAL A 335 6.98 14.54 6.14
C VAL A 335 8.18 14.91 7.01
N SER A 336 8.14 14.57 8.30
CA SER A 336 9.26 14.80 9.23
C SER A 336 10.54 14.10 8.75
N VAL A 337 10.42 12.85 8.29
CA VAL A 337 11.56 12.10 7.73
C VAL A 337 12.09 12.76 6.46
N LEU A 338 11.21 13.16 5.52
CA LEU A 338 11.65 13.82 4.28
C LEU A 338 12.40 15.11 4.58
N VAL A 339 11.85 15.97 5.45
CA VAL A 339 12.49 17.24 5.84
C VAL A 339 13.84 16.97 6.50
N SER A 340 13.88 16.07 7.49
CA SER A 340 15.11 15.74 8.20
C SER A 340 16.17 15.12 7.27
N PHE A 341 15.76 14.26 6.33
CA PHE A 341 16.65 13.66 5.34
C PHE A 341 17.26 14.72 4.40
N ILE A 342 16.49 15.72 3.99
CA ILE A 342 16.99 16.85 3.20
C ILE A 342 17.95 17.72 4.02
N LEU A 343 17.64 17.99 5.29
CA LEU A 343 18.47 18.81 6.18
C LEU A 343 19.82 18.17 6.54
N ILE A 344 19.89 16.84 6.66
CA ILE A 344 21.15 16.12 6.90
C ILE A 344 22.14 16.31 5.72
N GLY A 345 21.65 16.72 4.54
CA GLY A 345 22.48 16.99 3.37
C GLY A 345 23.03 15.72 2.71
N ARG A 346 23.76 15.88 1.61
CA ARG A 346 24.42 14.74 0.95
C ARG A 346 25.65 14.32 1.76
N PRO A 347 25.70 13.09 2.32
CA PRO A 347 26.93 12.61 2.93
C PRO A 347 28.01 12.45 1.84
N PRO A 348 29.27 12.83 2.11
CA PRO A 348 30.37 12.65 1.17
C PRO A 348 30.62 11.14 0.95
N GLY A 349 30.76 10.72 -0.32
CA GLY A 349 31.10 9.33 -0.69
C GLY A 349 29.95 8.41 -1.11
N HIS A 350 28.75 8.91 -1.42
CA HIS A 350 27.62 8.05 -1.80
C HIS A 350 27.70 7.53 -3.25
N LEU A 351 27.22 6.29 -3.49
CA LEU A 351 26.95 5.80 -4.86
C LEU A 351 25.91 6.71 -5.52
N LYS A 352 26.26 7.36 -6.63
CA LYS A 352 25.50 8.43 -7.32
C LYS A 352 23.97 8.23 -7.45
N GLY A 353 23.44 7.01 -7.34
CA GLY A 353 22.01 6.68 -7.43
C GLY A 353 21.20 6.53 -6.13
N ASP A 354 21.79 6.16 -4.98
CA ASP A 354 20.95 5.77 -3.81
C ASP A 354 20.24 6.96 -3.15
N PHE A 355 20.90 8.13 -3.09
CA PHE A 355 20.33 9.37 -2.54
C PHE A 355 19.06 9.84 -3.27
N PRO A 356 19.08 10.04 -4.61
CA PRO A 356 17.86 10.43 -5.32
C PRO A 356 16.76 9.36 -5.26
N ILE A 357 17.12 8.06 -5.20
CA ILE A 357 16.14 6.99 -5.04
C ILE A 357 15.41 7.10 -3.70
N THR A 358 16.11 7.32 -2.59
CA THR A 358 15.46 7.52 -1.28
C THR A 358 14.49 8.70 -1.30
N ILE A 359 14.85 9.81 -1.97
CA ILE A 359 13.94 10.95 -2.13
C ILE A 359 12.69 10.55 -2.92
N ILE A 360 12.86 9.86 -4.06
CA ILE A 360 11.74 9.37 -4.87
C ILE A 360 10.82 8.45 -4.05
N LEU A 361 11.38 7.56 -3.25
CA LEU A 361 10.65 6.66 -2.36
C LEU A 361 9.84 7.41 -1.31
N LEU A 362 10.44 8.40 -0.63
CA LEU A 362 9.77 9.21 0.40
C LEU A 362 8.67 10.10 -0.20
N VAL A 363 8.97 10.79 -1.31
CA VAL A 363 7.99 11.62 -2.03
C VAL A 363 6.84 10.76 -2.55
N GLY A 364 7.13 9.58 -3.09
CA GLY A 364 6.12 8.63 -3.52
C GLY A 364 5.23 8.12 -2.39
N ALA A 365 5.81 7.83 -1.21
CA ALA A 365 5.04 7.43 -0.03
C ALA A 365 4.12 8.56 0.46
N ILE A 366 4.62 9.80 0.53
CA ILE A 366 3.84 10.99 0.88
C ILE A 366 2.72 11.21 -0.14
N PHE A 367 3.03 11.08 -1.43
CA PHE A 367 2.06 11.18 -2.50
C PHE A 367 0.92 10.17 -2.33
N LEU A 368 1.23 8.91 -1.99
CA LEU A 368 0.23 7.87 -1.73
C LEU A 368 -0.66 8.18 -0.52
N GLU A 369 -0.11 8.77 0.55
CA GLU A 369 -0.90 9.24 1.71
C GLU A 369 -1.84 10.40 1.32
N ILE A 370 -1.32 11.40 0.61
CA ILE A 370 -2.14 12.54 0.12
C ILE A 370 -3.24 12.03 -0.82
N ALA A 371 -2.92 11.12 -1.73
CA ALA A 371 -3.89 10.53 -2.63
C ALA A 371 -4.95 9.71 -1.88
N GLY A 372 -4.57 9.01 -0.80
CA GLY A 372 -5.48 8.35 0.12
C GLY A 372 -6.46 9.32 0.80
N ILE A 373 -5.95 10.43 1.34
CA ILE A 373 -6.76 11.49 1.95
C ILE A 373 -7.71 12.11 0.91
N LEU A 374 -7.23 12.35 -0.32
CA LEU A 374 -8.06 12.89 -1.39
C LEU A 374 -9.18 11.91 -1.78
N VAL A 375 -8.89 10.60 -1.84
CA VAL A 375 -9.91 9.56 -2.09
C VAL A 375 -10.97 9.58 -0.99
N GLN A 376 -10.55 9.75 0.27
CA GLN A 376 -11.44 9.87 1.41
C GLN A 376 -12.33 11.11 1.27
N LEU A 377 -11.77 12.30 1.02
CA LEU A 377 -12.52 13.55 0.85
C LEU A 377 -13.51 13.54 -0.32
N VAL A 378 -13.31 12.66 -1.31
CA VAL A 378 -14.20 12.53 -2.48
C VAL A 378 -15.22 11.39 -2.30
N SER A 379 -15.11 10.57 -1.25
CA SER A 379 -16.03 9.46 -1.04
C SER A 379 -17.39 9.94 -0.52
N ASP A 380 -18.46 9.25 -0.93
CA ASP A 380 -19.82 9.54 -0.45
C ASP A 380 -19.98 9.19 1.05
N TRP A 381 -19.06 8.38 1.61
CA TRP A 381 -18.96 8.10 3.04
C TRP A 381 -18.70 9.34 3.92
N VAL A 382 -18.23 10.46 3.34
CA VAL A 382 -18.06 11.73 4.07
C VAL A 382 -19.38 12.21 4.69
N PHE A 383 -20.50 12.10 3.98
CA PHE A 383 -21.81 12.54 4.49
C PHE A 383 -22.26 11.69 5.68
N VAL A 384 -22.09 10.36 5.58
CA VAL A 384 -22.42 9.40 6.63
C VAL A 384 -21.59 9.68 7.89
N TRP A 385 -20.30 9.98 7.74
CA TRP A 385 -19.42 10.37 8.85
C TRP A 385 -19.83 11.71 9.47
N ALA A 386 -20.13 12.72 8.66
CA ALA A 386 -20.52 14.04 9.12
C ALA A 386 -21.83 14.03 9.93
N CYS A 387 -22.78 13.15 9.56
CA CYS A 387 -24.02 12.95 10.33
C CYS A 387 -23.76 12.35 11.71
N LYS A 388 -22.80 11.41 11.81
CA LYS A 388 -22.48 10.74 13.08
C LYS A 388 -21.72 11.65 14.06
N TYR A 389 -20.87 12.51 13.54
CA TYR A 389 -20.02 13.40 14.34
C TYR A 389 -20.22 14.86 13.93
N PRO A 390 -21.37 15.47 14.26
CA PRO A 390 -21.66 16.85 13.88
C PRO A 390 -20.68 17.82 14.57
N GLY A 391 -20.18 18.81 13.82
CA GLY A 391 -19.26 19.81 14.36
C GLY A 391 -18.61 20.69 13.29
N ARG A 392 -17.74 21.62 13.73
CA ARG A 392 -17.04 22.55 12.82
C ARG A 392 -16.17 21.81 11.79
N LEU A 393 -15.49 20.74 12.21
CA LEU A 393 -14.66 19.93 11.31
C LEU A 393 -15.50 19.21 10.26
N ALA A 394 -16.67 18.68 10.64
CA ALA A 394 -17.59 18.04 9.69
C ALA A 394 -18.04 19.02 8.61
N ASN A 395 -18.41 20.25 8.99
CA ASN A 395 -18.81 21.28 8.02
C ASN A 395 -17.66 21.71 7.09
N LEU A 396 -16.43 21.77 7.60
CA LEU A 396 -15.26 22.10 6.80
C LEU A 396 -14.93 20.99 5.79
N VAL A 397 -15.02 19.72 6.22
CA VAL A 397 -14.83 18.56 5.36
C VAL A 397 -15.92 18.46 4.29
N LEU A 398 -17.19 18.72 4.64
CA LEU A 398 -18.30 18.75 3.67
C LEU A 398 -18.10 19.85 2.60
N ARG A 399 -17.67 21.05 3.02
CA ARG A 399 -17.36 22.13 2.08
C ARG A 399 -16.19 21.76 1.15
N ALA A 400 -15.16 21.10 1.69
CA ALA A 400 -14.03 20.62 0.90
C ALA A 400 -14.46 19.52 -0.09
N HIS A 401 -15.32 18.59 0.33
CA HIS A 401 -15.91 17.56 -0.52
C HIS A 401 -16.68 18.18 -1.68
N GLU A 402 -17.55 19.17 -1.42
CA GLU A 402 -18.29 19.88 -2.47
C GLU A 402 -17.38 20.58 -3.48
N PHE A 403 -16.30 21.21 -3.01
CA PHE A 403 -15.33 21.86 -3.89
C PHE A 403 -14.56 20.85 -4.76
N LEU A 404 -14.23 19.69 -4.20
CA LEU A 404 -13.42 18.66 -4.85
C LEU A 404 -14.22 17.76 -5.79
N ILE A 405 -15.54 17.69 -5.66
CA ILE A 405 -16.41 16.90 -6.54
C ILE A 405 -16.93 17.77 -7.69
N PRO A 406 -16.32 17.69 -8.89
CA PRO A 406 -17.02 18.15 -10.08
C PRO A 406 -18.28 17.29 -10.30
N LYS A 407 -19.36 17.87 -10.81
CA LYS A 407 -20.60 17.19 -11.24
C LYS A 407 -20.32 16.15 -12.34
N ARG A 408 -19.64 15.05 -12.03
CA ARG A 408 -19.33 13.96 -12.95
C ARG A 408 -20.16 12.73 -12.59
N LYS A 409 -20.60 12.00 -13.62
CA LYS A 409 -21.20 10.66 -13.50
C LYS A 409 -20.26 9.75 -12.70
N ARG A 410 -20.77 9.09 -11.65
CA ARG A 410 -19.92 8.29 -10.75
C ARG A 410 -19.52 6.96 -11.40
N TRP A 411 -20.28 6.51 -12.40
CA TRP A 411 -20.15 5.30 -13.21
C TRP A 411 -20.43 5.61 -14.69
N SER A 412 -19.98 4.75 -15.59
CA SER A 412 -20.13 4.95 -17.05
C SER A 412 -21.52 4.59 -17.60
N GLY A 413 -22.50 4.29 -16.75
CA GLY A 413 -23.84 3.86 -17.17
C GLY A 413 -23.90 2.41 -17.69
N PHE A 414 -22.77 1.70 -17.72
CA PHE A 414 -22.70 0.28 -18.03
C PHE A 414 -22.01 -0.40 -16.84
N MET A 415 -22.76 -1.19 -16.06
CA MET A 415 -22.22 -1.98 -14.95
C MET A 415 -21.75 -3.32 -15.48
N GLY A 416 -20.45 -3.57 -15.35
CA GLY A 416 -19.80 -4.77 -15.85
C GLY A 416 -18.60 -5.00 -15.00
N THR A 417 -18.90 -5.55 -13.83
CA THR A 417 -18.01 -6.54 -13.28
C THR A 417 -18.87 -7.79 -13.19
N ILE A 418 -18.57 -8.79 -14.01
CA ILE A 418 -19.28 -10.09 -14.07
C ILE A 418 -19.45 -10.69 -12.66
N GLN A 419 -18.48 -10.45 -11.76
CA GLN A 419 -18.51 -10.86 -10.36
C GLN A 419 -19.57 -10.17 -9.48
N PHE A 420 -19.96 -8.93 -9.78
CA PHE A 420 -21.00 -8.23 -9.01
C PHE A 420 -22.40 -8.67 -9.44
N PHE A 421 -22.56 -9.00 -10.73
CA PHE A 421 -23.77 -9.60 -11.26
C PHE A 421 -23.98 -11.04 -10.78
N GLU A 422 -22.93 -11.84 -10.65
CA GLU A 422 -23.01 -13.18 -10.02
C GLU A 422 -23.49 -13.08 -8.56
N LEU A 423 -23.01 -12.08 -7.81
CA LEU A 423 -23.45 -11.84 -6.43
C LEU A 423 -24.92 -11.40 -6.33
N LEU A 424 -25.40 -10.57 -7.28
CA LEU A 424 -26.81 -10.19 -7.38
C LEU A 424 -27.72 -11.28 -7.98
N ARG A 425 -27.15 -12.32 -8.61
CA ARG A 425 -27.89 -13.44 -9.21
C ARG A 425 -28.00 -14.63 -8.25
N GLY A 426 -27.16 -14.66 -7.23
CA GLY A 426 -27.17 -15.66 -6.15
C GLY A 426 -27.96 -15.23 -4.90
N ILE A 427 -28.39 -13.96 -4.82
CA ILE A 427 -29.43 -13.45 -3.91
C ILE A 427 -30.76 -13.54 -4.65
#